data_AF-A0A3M8EY89-F1
#
_entry.id   AF-A0A3M8EY89-F1
#
_cell.length_a   1.000
_cell.length_b   1.000
_cell.length_c   1.000
_cell.angle_alpha   90.00
_cell.angle_beta   90.00
_cell.angle_gamma   90.00
#
_symmetry.space_group_name_H-M   'P 1'
#
loop_
_entity.id
_entity.type
_entity.pdbx_description
1 polymer ?
#
loop_
_entity_poly.entity_id
_entity_poly.type
_entity_poly.pdbx_seq_one_letter_code
_entity_poly.pdbx_strand_id
1 'polypeptide(L)'
;GWNWRRGRRARGGGGHLMPAFFVLLLIFLVVRPGFVLFSSQGSAAQHAPWLMALGAGLALGALAQRSRFCITGGMRDTFLMGRRSPALWGLMAFVVAAVAFNVATGRFHPGLYGQPGAHLDHLWSFLGMALVGWISVLIGGCPFRQLVKAGEGDADAGLAVVGMFIGGALAQSWGIASTAAGVSLCGKVSVLAGFAFVLAGCLLFRERSA
;
A
#
# COMPACT_ATOMS: atom_id res chain seq x y z
N GLY A 1 14.34 22.48 -2.42
CA GLY A 1 13.14 21.74 -2.84
C GLY A 1 13.59 20.35 -3.28
N TRP A 2 12.87 19.30 -2.93
CA TRP A 2 13.25 17.92 -3.24
C TRP A 2 13.09 17.64 -4.73
N ASN A 3 14.16 17.84 -5.51
CA ASN A 3 14.18 17.53 -6.94
C ASN A 3 14.54 16.06 -7.16
N TRP A 4 13.59 15.17 -6.88
CA TRP A 4 13.61 13.84 -7.50
C TRP A 4 13.39 14.05 -8.99
N ARG A 5 14.51 14.21 -9.71
CA ARG A 5 14.61 14.29 -11.15
C ARG A 5 13.70 13.22 -11.74
N ARG A 6 12.57 13.64 -12.34
CA ARG A 6 11.58 12.73 -12.95
C ARG A 6 12.35 11.69 -13.74
N GLY A 7 12.20 10.42 -13.37
CA GLY A 7 12.80 9.31 -14.10
C GLY A 7 12.51 9.51 -15.58
N ARG A 8 13.56 9.46 -16.39
CA ARG A 8 13.46 9.54 -17.85
C ARG A 8 12.37 8.56 -18.28
N ARG A 9 11.45 8.99 -19.16
CA ARG A 9 10.53 8.08 -19.86
C ARG A 9 11.36 6.89 -20.34
N ALA A 10 11.18 5.72 -19.73
CA ALA A 10 11.84 4.51 -20.17
C ALA A 10 11.37 4.27 -21.61
N ARG A 11 12.28 4.47 -22.57
CA ARG A 11 12.04 4.24 -23.99
C ARG A 11 11.89 2.74 -24.19
N GLY A 12 10.69 2.31 -24.58
CA GLY A 12 10.39 1.02 -25.21
C GLY A 12 10.57 -0.22 -24.32
N GLY A 13 9.46 -0.88 -23.96
CA GLY A 13 9.47 -2.25 -23.42
C GLY A 13 9.24 -2.40 -21.92
N GLY A 14 9.52 -1.37 -21.11
CA GLY A 14 9.36 -1.43 -19.64
C GLY A 14 7.92 -1.57 -19.13
N GLY A 15 6.92 -1.19 -19.95
CA GLY A 15 5.50 -1.24 -19.58
C GLY A 15 4.93 -2.65 -19.42
N HIS A 16 5.58 -3.67 -20.01
CA HIS A 16 5.14 -5.07 -19.89
C HIS A 16 5.76 -5.80 -18.70
N LEU A 17 6.83 -5.27 -18.10
CA LEU A 17 7.55 -5.93 -17.00
C LEU A 17 6.67 -6.09 -15.76
N MET A 18 5.90 -5.05 -15.42
CA MET A 18 4.99 -5.07 -14.26
C MET A 18 3.80 -6.02 -14.46
N PRO A 19 3.01 -5.96 -15.56
CA PRO A 19 1.95 -6.94 -15.77
C PRO A 19 2.49 -8.36 -15.89
N ALA A 20 3.67 -8.58 -16.48
CA ALA A 20 4.33 -9.88 -16.50
C ALA A 20 4.68 -10.38 -15.09
N PHE A 21 5.17 -9.50 -14.21
CA PHE A 21 5.43 -9.84 -12.80
C PHE A 21 4.15 -10.25 -12.04
N PHE A 22 3.05 -9.53 -12.22
CA PHE A 22 1.76 -9.89 -11.59
C PHE A 22 1.16 -11.18 -12.16
N VAL A 23 1.31 -11.43 -13.47
CA VAL A 23 0.89 -12.69 -14.10
C VAL A 23 1.74 -13.86 -13.59
N LEU A 24 3.05 -13.67 -13.43
CA LEU A 24 3.93 -14.65 -12.81
C LEU A 24 3.47 -14.99 -11.38
N LEU A 25 3.13 -13.97 -10.59
CA LEU A 25 2.61 -14.14 -9.24
C LEU A 25 1.28 -14.93 -9.22
N LEU A 26 0.39 -14.65 -10.19
CA LEU A 26 -0.87 -15.38 -10.37
C LEU A 26 -0.62 -16.84 -10.75
N ILE A 27 0.35 -17.11 -11.63
CA ILE A 27 0.76 -18.48 -11.99
C ILE A 27 1.27 -19.22 -10.76
N PHE A 28 2.12 -18.59 -9.94
CA PHE A 28 2.59 -19.20 -8.69
C PHE A 28 1.45 -19.51 -7.70
N LEU A 29 0.40 -18.67 -7.65
CA LEU A 29 -0.78 -18.94 -6.84
C LEU A 29 -1.56 -20.18 -7.30
N VAL A 30 -1.67 -20.40 -8.62
CA VAL A 30 -2.43 -21.52 -9.20
C VAL A 30 -1.63 -22.83 -9.20
N VAL A 31 -0.36 -22.77 -9.57
CA VAL A 31 0.52 -23.96 -9.71
C VAL A 31 0.94 -24.53 -8.35
N ARG A 32 0.83 -23.75 -7.27
CA ARG A 32 1.14 -24.14 -5.87
C ARG A 32 2.45 -24.93 -5.75
N PRO A 33 3.60 -24.33 -6.09
CA PRO A 33 4.86 -25.02 -5.93
C PRO A 33 5.18 -25.24 -4.44
N GLY A 34 5.79 -26.37 -4.09
CA GLY A 34 6.01 -26.82 -2.71
C GLY A 34 6.90 -25.92 -1.83
N PHE A 35 7.44 -24.82 -2.36
CA PHE A 35 8.18 -23.80 -1.60
C PHE A 35 7.27 -22.71 -1.00
N VAL A 36 5.99 -22.62 -1.38
CA VAL A 36 5.04 -21.65 -0.82
C VAL A 36 4.35 -22.26 0.40
N LEU A 37 4.83 -21.90 1.60
CA LEU A 37 4.19 -22.26 2.86
C LEU A 37 2.87 -21.47 3.00
N PHE A 38 1.73 -22.14 2.79
CA PHE A 38 0.43 -21.55 3.07
C PHE A 38 0.17 -21.57 4.57
N SER A 39 0.00 -20.38 5.16
CA SER A 39 -0.37 -20.26 6.57
C SER A 39 -1.81 -20.73 6.77
N SER A 40 -2.00 -21.75 7.60
CA SER A 40 -3.31 -22.29 8.00
C SER A 40 -4.07 -21.38 8.97
N GLN A 41 -3.41 -20.33 9.49
CA GLN A 41 -3.99 -19.36 10.42
C GLN A 41 -3.54 -17.93 10.07
N GLY A 42 -4.43 -16.94 10.29
CA GLY A 42 -4.14 -15.49 10.13
C GLY A 42 -4.81 -14.82 8.91
N SER A 43 -4.51 -13.52 8.68
CA SER A 43 -5.10 -12.72 7.58
C SER A 43 -4.86 -13.31 6.20
N ALA A 44 -3.76 -14.05 6.01
CA ALA A 44 -3.42 -14.72 4.75
C ALA A 44 -4.30 -15.95 4.45
N ALA A 45 -4.98 -16.52 5.45
CA ALA A 45 -5.88 -17.66 5.27
C ALA A 45 -7.30 -17.24 4.83
N GLN A 46 -7.66 -15.97 5.04
CA GLN A 46 -8.95 -15.41 4.61
C GLN A 46 -8.91 -15.06 3.11
N HIS A 47 -8.91 -16.08 2.25
CA HIS A 47 -8.90 -15.85 0.80
C HIS A 47 -10.33 -15.83 0.23
N ALA A 48 -10.63 -14.80 -0.56
CA ALA A 48 -11.82 -14.82 -1.43
C ALA A 48 -11.57 -15.78 -2.61
N PRO A 49 -12.63 -16.35 -3.23
CA PRO A 49 -12.48 -17.11 -4.47
C PRO A 49 -11.77 -16.25 -5.52
N TRP A 50 -10.69 -16.80 -6.09
CA TRP A 50 -9.72 -16.04 -6.88
C TRP A 50 -10.33 -15.35 -8.11
N LEU A 51 -11.37 -15.94 -8.74
CA LEU A 51 -12.07 -15.31 -9.87
C LEU A 51 -12.80 -14.02 -9.45
N MET A 52 -13.48 -14.03 -8.30
CA MET A 52 -14.19 -12.85 -7.81
C MET A 52 -13.19 -11.75 -7.41
N ALA A 53 -12.07 -12.14 -6.78
CA ALA A 53 -11.00 -11.20 -6.44
C ALA A 53 -10.36 -10.58 -7.69
N LEU A 54 -10.13 -11.38 -8.73
CA LEU A 54 -9.55 -10.92 -10.00
C LEU A 54 -10.52 -10.00 -10.76
N GLY A 55 -11.80 -10.35 -10.84
CA GLY A 55 -12.83 -9.52 -11.44
C GLY A 55 -13.00 -8.18 -10.71
N ALA A 56 -13.10 -8.20 -9.38
CA ALA A 56 -13.19 -6.99 -8.56
C ALA A 56 -11.92 -6.13 -8.68
N GLY A 57 -10.74 -6.74 -8.67
CA GLY A 57 -9.45 -6.06 -8.83
C GLY A 57 -9.31 -5.38 -10.19
N LEU A 58 -9.70 -6.05 -11.28
CA LEU A 58 -9.70 -5.46 -12.63
C LEU A 58 -10.70 -4.31 -12.74
N ALA A 59 -11.91 -4.47 -12.21
CA ALA A 59 -12.91 -3.40 -12.21
C ALA A 59 -12.44 -2.17 -11.42
N LEU A 60 -11.93 -2.38 -10.20
CA LEU A 60 -11.39 -1.30 -9.36
C LEU A 60 -10.15 -0.66 -9.99
N GLY A 61 -9.26 -1.46 -10.60
CA GLY A 61 -8.08 -0.97 -11.31
C GLY A 61 -8.45 -0.08 -12.49
N ALA A 62 -9.38 -0.51 -13.34
CA ALA A 62 -9.87 0.27 -14.49
C ALA A 62 -10.54 1.58 -14.04
N LEU A 63 -11.37 1.53 -12.99
CA LEU A 63 -11.99 2.72 -12.40
C LEU A 63 -10.95 3.68 -11.80
N ALA A 64 -9.93 3.15 -11.12
CA ALA A 64 -8.87 3.94 -10.51
C ALA A 64 -7.95 4.61 -11.55
N GLN A 65 -7.64 3.92 -12.64
CA GLN A 65 -6.90 4.49 -13.78
C GLN A 65 -7.67 5.66 -14.40
N ARG A 66 -8.98 5.48 -14.64
CA ARG A 66 -9.82 6.53 -15.25
C ARG A 66 -10.02 7.74 -14.34
N SER A 67 -10.21 7.50 -13.04
CA SER A 67 -10.46 8.57 -12.06
C SER A 67 -9.18 9.25 -11.54
N ARG A 68 -8.00 8.71 -11.88
CA ARG A 68 -6.69 9.16 -11.35
C ARG A 68 -6.69 9.28 -9.82
N PHE A 69 -7.41 8.37 -9.17
CA PHE A 69 -7.69 8.43 -7.74
C PHE A 69 -6.42 8.38 -6.90
N CYS A 70 -6.28 9.34 -5.98
CA CYS A 70 -5.14 9.43 -5.08
C CYS A 70 -5.63 9.91 -3.72
N ILE A 71 -5.48 9.09 -2.69
CA ILE A 71 -5.91 9.44 -1.32
C ILE A 71 -5.12 10.65 -0.80
N THR A 72 -3.79 10.64 -0.95
CA THR A 72 -2.92 11.75 -0.55
C THR A 72 -3.18 13.01 -1.38
N GLY A 73 -3.43 12.85 -2.68
CA GLY A 73 -3.79 13.95 -3.57
C GLY A 73 -5.14 14.56 -3.23
N GLY A 74 -6.14 13.72 -2.91
CA GLY A 74 -7.45 14.15 -2.47
C GLY A 74 -7.41 14.93 -1.17
N MET A 75 -6.62 14.48 -0.18
CA MET A 75 -6.40 15.24 1.05
C MET A 75 -5.71 16.57 0.76
N ARG A 76 -4.60 16.56 0.01
CA ARG A 76 -3.84 17.77 -0.33
C ARG A 76 -4.69 18.80 -1.09
N ASP A 77 -5.43 18.36 -2.11
CA ASP A 77 -6.26 19.24 -2.93
C ASP A 77 -7.47 19.75 -2.14
N THR A 78 -7.96 18.99 -1.15
CA THR A 78 -9.00 19.49 -0.22
C THR A 78 -8.47 20.63 0.65
N PHE A 79 -7.23 20.52 1.15
CA PHE A 79 -6.61 21.59 1.93
C PHE A 79 -6.26 22.83 1.08
N LEU A 80 -5.82 22.64 -0.17
CA LEU A 80 -5.39 23.75 -1.04
C LEU A 80 -6.54 24.41 -1.82
N MET A 81 -7.49 23.63 -2.34
CA MET A 81 -8.54 24.09 -3.25
C MET A 81 -9.94 24.04 -2.61
N GLY A 82 -10.04 23.59 -1.36
CA GLY A 82 -11.29 23.50 -0.60
C GLY A 82 -12.19 22.34 -1.03
N ARG A 83 -13.47 22.38 -0.59
CA ARG A 83 -14.49 21.33 -0.75
C ARG A 83 -14.92 21.00 -2.19
N ARG A 84 -14.35 21.67 -3.20
CA ARG A 84 -14.70 21.50 -4.62
C ARG A 84 -13.82 20.49 -5.35
N SER A 85 -12.93 19.79 -4.65
CA SER A 85 -12.09 18.77 -5.29
C SER A 85 -12.91 17.50 -5.60
N PRO A 86 -12.99 17.06 -6.88
CA PRO A 86 -13.68 15.81 -7.22
C PRO A 86 -13.00 14.58 -6.59
N ALA A 87 -11.72 14.71 -6.21
CA ALA A 87 -10.96 13.69 -5.50
C ALA A 87 -11.50 13.40 -4.09
N LEU A 88 -12.06 14.39 -3.38
CA LEU A 88 -12.70 14.17 -2.08
C LEU A 88 -13.96 13.31 -2.22
N TRP A 89 -14.75 13.55 -3.28
CA TRP A 89 -15.96 12.75 -3.55
C TRP A 89 -15.61 11.30 -3.88
N GLY A 90 -14.51 11.07 -4.62
CA GLY A 90 -13.98 9.72 -4.85
C GLY A 90 -13.55 9.03 -3.55
N LEU A 91 -12.95 9.77 -2.61
CA LEU A 91 -12.52 9.21 -1.33
C LEU A 91 -13.72 8.85 -0.46
N MET A 92 -14.71 9.73 -0.38
CA MET A 92 -15.97 9.47 0.32
C MET A 92 -16.70 8.27 -0.30
N ALA A 93 -16.79 8.18 -1.62
CA ALA A 93 -17.40 7.05 -2.30
C ALA A 93 -16.66 5.74 -2.00
N PHE A 94 -15.33 5.75 -1.95
CA PHE A 94 -14.52 4.57 -1.59
C PHE A 94 -14.80 4.12 -0.14
N VAL A 95 -14.84 5.04 0.81
CA VAL A 95 -15.14 4.75 2.22
C VAL A 95 -16.56 4.20 2.37
N VAL A 96 -17.55 4.85 1.74
CA VAL A 96 -18.95 4.41 1.79
C VAL A 96 -19.12 3.04 1.14
N ALA A 97 -18.48 2.79 -0.01
CA ALA A 97 -18.52 1.48 -0.66
C ALA A 97 -17.90 0.39 0.21
N ALA A 98 -16.77 0.67 0.88
CA ALA A 98 -16.14 -0.28 1.80
C ALA A 98 -17.04 -0.58 3.01
N VAL A 99 -17.68 0.43 3.60
CA VAL A 99 -18.63 0.24 4.71
C VAL A 99 -19.85 -0.56 4.24
N ALA A 100 -20.47 -0.18 3.12
CA ALA A 100 -21.63 -0.87 2.55
C ALA A 100 -21.33 -2.34 2.26
N PHE A 101 -20.14 -2.65 1.73
CA PHE A 101 -19.70 -4.02 1.47
C PHE A 101 -19.53 -4.83 2.78
N ASN A 102 -18.94 -4.23 3.81
CA ASN A 102 -18.80 -4.88 5.12
C ASN A 102 -20.14 -5.13 5.81
N VAL A 103 -21.10 -4.21 5.66
CA VAL A 103 -22.47 -4.36 6.16
C VAL A 103 -23.20 -5.45 5.38
N ALA A 104 -23.13 -5.44 4.05
CA ALA A 104 -23.77 -6.44 3.19
C ALA A 104 -23.23 -7.86 3.42
N THR A 105 -21.95 -8.00 3.77
CA THR A 105 -21.33 -9.29 4.11
C THR A 105 -21.52 -9.69 5.57
N GLY A 106 -22.21 -8.88 6.38
CA GLY A 106 -22.45 -9.15 7.81
C GLY A 106 -21.18 -9.11 8.67
N ARG A 107 -20.06 -8.58 8.14
CA ARG A 107 -18.75 -8.52 8.82
C ARG A 107 -18.45 -7.17 9.47
N PHE A 108 -19.43 -6.27 9.51
CA PHE A 108 -19.25 -4.94 10.10
C PHE A 108 -19.09 -5.02 11.62
N HIS A 109 -17.85 -4.94 12.08
CA HIS A 109 -17.50 -4.84 13.50
C HIS A 109 -16.89 -3.46 13.76
N PRO A 110 -17.59 -2.55 14.46
CA PRO A 110 -17.07 -1.20 14.75
C PRO A 110 -15.93 -1.21 15.78
N GLY A 111 -15.57 -2.36 16.35
CA GLY A 111 -14.48 -2.51 17.30
C GLY A 111 -13.12 -2.75 16.62
N LEU A 112 -12.07 -2.10 17.15
CA LEU A 112 -10.67 -2.38 16.81
C LEU A 112 -10.17 -3.72 17.38
N TYR A 113 -10.89 -4.26 18.37
CA TYR A 113 -10.48 -5.46 19.10
C TYR A 113 -10.93 -6.73 18.37
N GLY A 114 -10.03 -7.72 18.26
CA GLY A 114 -10.32 -9.01 17.63
C GLY A 114 -10.25 -9.02 16.09
N GLN A 115 -9.88 -7.92 15.45
CA GLN A 115 -9.61 -7.90 14.01
C GLN A 115 -8.18 -8.40 13.72
N PRO A 116 -7.97 -9.20 12.66
CA PRO A 116 -6.67 -9.80 12.39
C PRO A 116 -5.64 -8.71 12.02
N GLY A 117 -4.56 -8.61 12.79
CA GLY A 117 -3.53 -7.58 12.67
C GLY A 117 -3.80 -6.28 13.45
N ALA A 118 -4.98 -6.12 14.04
CA ALA A 118 -5.30 -4.98 14.89
C ALA A 118 -4.84 -5.21 16.33
N HIS A 119 -4.34 -4.15 16.96
CA HIS A 119 -3.82 -4.13 18.32
C HIS A 119 -4.27 -2.82 18.98
N LEU A 120 -4.36 -2.80 20.31
CA LEU A 120 -4.83 -1.64 21.06
C LEU A 120 -3.76 -0.56 21.28
N ASP A 121 -2.50 -0.80 20.90
CA ASP A 121 -1.45 0.20 21.07
C ASP A 121 -1.57 1.32 20.01
N HIS A 122 -2.46 2.27 20.28
CA HIS A 122 -2.75 3.40 19.39
C HIS A 122 -1.50 4.22 19.04
N LEU A 123 -0.54 4.33 19.97
CA LEU A 123 0.71 5.07 19.74
C LEU A 123 1.56 4.44 18.63
N TRP A 124 1.72 3.12 18.65
CA TRP A 124 2.52 2.41 17.66
C TRP A 124 1.82 2.33 16.31
N SER A 125 0.49 2.21 16.31
CA SER A 125 -0.33 2.36 15.11
C SER A 125 -0.17 3.75 14.47
N PHE A 126 -0.20 4.81 15.28
CA PHE A 126 0.01 6.18 14.82
C PHE A 126 1.42 6.38 14.24
N LEU A 127 2.45 5.94 14.96
CA LEU A 127 3.84 6.05 14.49
C LEU A 127 4.09 5.26 13.21
N GLY A 128 3.54 4.04 13.10
CA GLY A 128 3.63 3.24 11.88
C GLY A 128 2.99 3.94 10.68
N MET A 129 1.77 4.45 10.84
CA MET A 129 1.08 5.18 9.77
C MET A 129 1.73 6.53 9.46
N ALA A 130 2.32 7.21 10.45
CA ALA A 130 3.11 8.41 10.25
C ALA A 130 4.37 8.13 9.40
N LEU A 131 5.06 7.01 9.64
CA LEU A 131 6.19 6.58 8.82
C LEU A 131 5.76 6.30 7.37
N VAL A 132 4.65 5.57 7.17
CA VAL A 132 4.08 5.32 5.83
C VAL A 132 3.71 6.63 5.14
N GLY A 133 3.16 7.60 5.88
CA GLY A 133 2.86 8.94 5.39
C GLY A 133 4.12 9.67 4.90
N TRP A 134 5.19 9.65 5.70
CA TRP A 134 6.47 10.27 5.34
C TRP A 134 7.06 9.64 4.06
N ILE A 135 7.11 8.32 4.00
CA ILE A 135 7.57 7.59 2.81
C ILE A 135 6.70 7.92 1.59
N SER A 136 5.38 8.02 1.76
CA SER A 136 4.45 8.36 0.66
C SER A 136 4.73 9.76 0.08
N VAL A 137 5.15 10.71 0.91
CA VAL A 137 5.58 12.04 0.46
C VAL A 137 6.88 11.96 -0.34
N LEU A 138 7.85 11.14 0.10
CA LEU A 138 9.12 10.95 -0.59
C LEU A 138 8.96 10.28 -1.97
N ILE A 139 8.12 9.24 -2.07
CA ILE A 139 7.86 8.53 -3.34
C ILE A 139 6.89 9.31 -4.23
N GLY A 140 6.24 10.38 -3.72
CA GLY A 140 5.31 11.20 -4.50
C GLY A 140 3.99 10.49 -4.82
N GLY A 141 3.49 9.64 -3.92
CA GLY A 141 2.21 8.96 -4.05
C GLY A 141 1.92 7.95 -2.93
N CYS A 142 0.64 7.67 -2.69
CA CYS A 142 0.21 6.62 -1.76
C CYS A 142 0.44 5.21 -2.36
N PRO A 143 0.50 4.15 -1.53
CA PRO A 143 0.70 2.79 -2.00
C PRO A 143 -0.28 2.38 -3.11
N PHE A 144 -1.55 2.77 -2.99
CA PHE A 144 -2.55 2.49 -4.01
C PHE A 144 -2.23 3.15 -5.36
N ARG A 145 -1.75 4.39 -5.37
CA ARG A 145 -1.39 5.07 -6.62
C ARG A 145 -0.11 4.52 -7.25
N GLN A 146 0.82 3.99 -6.45
CA GLN A 146 1.99 3.29 -6.99
C GLN A 146 1.59 2.02 -7.74
N LEU A 147 0.62 1.26 -7.22
CA LEU A 147 0.06 0.09 -7.93
C LEU A 147 -0.59 0.48 -9.27
N VAL A 148 -1.39 1.55 -9.28
CA VAL A 148 -2.03 2.04 -10.52
C VAL A 148 -0.98 2.53 -11.53
N LYS A 149 0.01 3.33 -11.09
CA LYS A 149 1.10 3.80 -11.96
C LYS A 149 1.95 2.66 -12.51
N ALA A 150 2.24 1.64 -11.69
CA ALA A 150 2.94 0.44 -12.14
C ALA A 150 2.13 -0.28 -13.26
N GLY A 151 0.79 -0.30 -13.15
CA GLY A 151 -0.10 -0.81 -14.19
C GLY A 151 -0.20 0.08 -15.45
N GLU A 152 0.04 1.39 -15.33
CA GLU A 152 0.16 2.31 -16.47
C GLU A 152 1.52 2.20 -17.20
N GLY A 153 2.46 1.39 -16.67
CA GLY A 153 3.78 1.16 -17.26
C GLY A 153 4.90 2.06 -16.73
N ASP A 154 4.71 2.70 -15.57
CA ASP A 154 5.75 3.47 -14.89
C ASP A 154 6.73 2.53 -14.15
N ALA A 155 7.98 2.49 -14.62
CA ALA A 155 9.02 1.61 -14.07
C ALA A 155 9.46 2.02 -12.66
N ASP A 156 9.46 3.31 -12.33
CA ASP A 156 9.85 3.80 -11.00
C ASP A 156 8.78 3.40 -9.96
N ALA A 157 7.50 3.52 -10.34
CA ALA A 157 6.40 3.03 -9.53
C ALA A 157 6.42 1.50 -9.40
N GLY A 158 6.79 0.79 -10.46
CA GLY A 158 6.96 -0.66 -10.45
C GLY A 158 8.02 -1.12 -9.45
N LEU A 159 9.17 -0.44 -9.39
CA LEU A 159 10.21 -0.74 -8.40
C LEU A 159 9.72 -0.49 -6.96
N ALA A 160 8.96 0.60 -6.74
CA ALA A 160 8.37 0.87 -5.43
C ALA A 160 7.40 -0.23 -5.01
N VAL A 161 6.57 -0.74 -5.93
CA VAL A 161 5.65 -1.85 -5.67
C VAL A 161 6.39 -3.13 -5.32
N VAL A 162 7.44 -3.50 -6.06
CA VAL A 162 8.28 -4.67 -5.75
C VAL A 162 8.92 -4.52 -4.36
N GLY A 163 9.42 -3.33 -4.02
CA GLY A 163 9.94 -3.03 -2.69
C GLY A 163 8.90 -3.21 -1.58
N MET A 164 7.65 -2.78 -1.82
CA MET A 164 6.54 -3.01 -0.87
C MET A 164 6.24 -4.49 -0.68
N PHE A 165 6.25 -5.30 -1.75
CA PHE A 165 6.06 -6.75 -1.66
C PHE A 165 7.18 -7.44 -0.88
N ILE A 166 8.44 -7.12 -1.18
CA ILE A 166 9.59 -7.69 -0.47
C ILE A 166 9.57 -7.27 1.01
N GLY A 167 9.31 -6.00 1.29
CA GLY A 167 9.19 -5.50 2.67
C GLY A 167 8.08 -6.18 3.45
N GLY A 168 6.90 -6.35 2.84
CA GLY A 168 5.78 -7.09 3.44
C GLY A 168 6.10 -8.56 3.68
N ALA A 169 6.75 -9.22 2.71
CA ALA A 169 7.16 -10.62 2.84
C ALA A 169 8.18 -10.80 3.98
N LEU A 170 9.17 -9.90 4.10
CA LEU A 170 10.14 -9.92 5.20
C LEU A 170 9.48 -9.66 6.55
N ALA A 171 8.58 -8.68 6.63
CA ALA A 171 7.84 -8.36 7.85
C ALA A 171 7.00 -9.56 8.35
N GLN A 172 6.39 -10.31 7.42
CA GLN A 172 5.63 -11.50 7.74
C GLN A 172 6.52 -12.70 8.08
N SER A 173 7.61 -12.91 7.34
CA SER A 173 8.52 -14.05 7.50
C SER A 173 9.32 -13.98 8.80
N TRP A 174 9.66 -12.78 9.26
CA TRP A 174 10.38 -12.55 10.52
C TRP A 174 9.45 -12.31 11.72
N GLY A 175 8.13 -12.44 11.55
CA GLY A 175 7.18 -12.28 12.66
C GLY A 175 7.15 -10.87 13.26
N ILE A 176 7.48 -9.85 12.47
CA ILE A 176 7.46 -8.44 12.88
C ILE A 176 6.01 -7.92 12.93
N ALA A 177 5.08 -8.61 12.27
CA ALA A 177 3.67 -8.29 12.26
C ALA A 177 3.07 -8.25 13.68
N SER A 178 2.27 -7.22 13.97
CA SER A 178 1.55 -7.09 15.23
C SER A 178 0.50 -8.18 15.38
N THR A 179 0.37 -8.71 16.59
CA THR A 179 -0.69 -9.66 16.94
C THR A 179 -1.72 -8.97 17.84
N ALA A 180 -2.86 -9.61 18.06
CA ALA A 180 -3.90 -9.09 18.97
C ALA A 180 -3.39 -8.89 20.42
N ALA A 181 -2.28 -9.54 20.79
CA ALA A 181 -1.63 -9.40 22.08
C ALA A 181 -0.76 -8.13 22.21
N GLY A 182 -0.52 -7.39 21.13
CA GLY A 182 0.27 -6.15 21.11
C GLY A 182 1.41 -6.14 20.11
N VAL A 183 2.14 -5.02 20.07
CA VAL A 183 3.29 -4.85 19.16
C VAL A 183 4.55 -5.54 19.73
N SER A 184 5.14 -6.44 18.94
CA SER A 184 6.38 -7.14 19.30
C SER A 184 7.55 -6.16 19.49
N LEU A 185 8.53 -6.51 20.32
CA LEU A 185 9.71 -5.69 20.54
C LEU A 185 10.45 -5.41 19.21
N CYS A 186 10.55 -6.43 18.35
CA CYS A 186 11.12 -6.31 17.02
C CYS A 186 10.34 -5.32 16.16
N GLY A 187 9.00 -5.33 16.19
CA GLY A 187 8.15 -4.35 15.49
C GLY A 187 8.38 -2.92 15.94
N LYS A 188 8.54 -2.69 17.25
CA LYS A 188 8.87 -1.38 17.81
C LYS A 188 10.22 -0.87 17.29
N VAL A 189 11.24 -1.73 17.30
CA VAL A 189 12.58 -1.41 16.78
C VAL A 189 12.54 -1.12 15.28
N SER A 190 11.78 -1.89 14.49
CA SER A 190 11.65 -1.66 13.05
C SER A 190 11.02 -0.31 12.70
N VAL A 191 10.01 0.14 13.44
CA VAL A 191 9.40 1.46 13.22
C VAL A 191 10.42 2.56 13.51
N LEU A 192 11.14 2.49 14.63
CA LEU A 192 12.15 3.47 14.99
C LEU A 192 13.32 3.48 14.00
N ALA A 193 13.80 2.32 13.58
CA ALA A 193 14.83 2.18 12.55
C ALA A 193 14.36 2.77 11.22
N GLY A 194 13.09 2.58 10.85
CA GLY A 194 12.49 3.18 9.67
C GLY A 194 12.48 4.71 9.73
N PHE A 195 12.08 5.30 10.87
CA PHE A 195 12.17 6.75 11.06
C PHE A 195 13.60 7.27 10.97
N ALA A 196 14.55 6.58 11.62
CA ALA A 196 15.95 6.95 11.56
C ALA A 196 16.50 6.89 10.12
N PHE A 197 16.14 5.85 9.36
CA PHE A 197 16.54 5.71 7.96
C PHE A 197 15.96 6.80 7.07
N VAL A 198 14.66 7.08 7.20
CA VAL A 198 13.99 8.14 6.44
C VAL A 198 14.58 9.51 6.78
N LEU A 199 14.81 9.78 8.06
CA LEU A 199 15.41 11.03 8.52
C LEU A 199 16.86 11.18 8.04
N ALA A 200 17.67 10.12 8.11
CA ALA A 200 19.03 10.13 7.58
C ALA A 200 19.05 10.36 6.07
N GLY A 201 18.19 9.67 5.31
CA GLY A 201 18.02 9.91 3.87
C GLY A 201 17.59 11.34 3.59
N CYS A 202 16.67 11.90 4.38
CA CYS A 202 16.23 13.28 4.27
C CYS A 202 17.33 14.31 4.63
N LEU A 203 18.32 13.95 5.44
CA LEU A 203 19.43 14.85 5.78
C LEU A 203 20.56 14.75 4.76
N LEU A 204 20.86 13.54 4.30
CA LEU A 204 21.93 13.26 3.33
C LEU A 204 21.62 13.80 1.94
N PHE A 205 20.39 13.61 1.46
CA PHE A 205 19.96 14.07 0.14
C PHE A 205 19.33 15.46 0.15
N ARG A 206 19.44 16.19 1.27
CA ARG A 206 19.03 17.59 1.33
C ARG A 206 19.99 18.41 0.50
N GLU A 207 19.57 18.80 -0.71
CA GLU A 207 20.26 19.86 -1.44
C GLU A 207 20.30 21.11 -0.55
N ARG A 208 21.49 21.45 -0.07
CA ARG A 208 21.73 22.72 0.60
C ARG A 208 21.62 23.79 -0.46
N SER A 209 20.48 24.47 -0.50
CA SER A 209 20.33 25.72 -1.25
C SER A 209 21.28 26.74 -0.64
N ALA A 210 22.45 26.91 -1.27
CA ALA A 210 23.31 28.07 -1.12
C ALA A 210 22.83 29.15 -2.09
#